data_AF-A0A3C1WZR0-F1
#
_entry.id   AF-A0A3C1WZR0-F1
#
_cell.length_a   1.000
_cell.length_b   1.000
_cell.length_c   1.000
_cell.angle_alpha   90.00
_cell.angle_beta   90.00
_cell.angle_gamma   90.00
#
_symmetry.space_group_name_H-M   'P 1'
#
loop_
_entity.id
_entity.type
_entity.pdbx_description
1 polymer ?
#
loop_
_entity_poly.entity_id
_entity_poly.type
_entity_poly.pdbx_seq_one_letter_code
_entity_poly.pdbx_strand_id
1 'polypeptide(L)'
;MGFINSVKGKILIGFILAIIVYVSFRGSAEAVGLTHYGTTVWLHVLAGIVWIGLLYYFNFVQVPGMGQALADTDGPGPAAIGKYIAPRALLWFRMAAATTLLLGLVLLGTTGSIGSAYMLAPGYQVIGLGTWMGTIMAFNVW
;
A
#
# COMPACT_ATOMS: atom_id res chain seq x y z
N MET A 1 -29.02 -0.76 -10.65
CA MET A 1 -27.60 -1.07 -10.96
C MET A 1 -27.09 -2.04 -9.91
N GLY A 2 -26.84 -3.30 -10.28
CA GLY A 2 -26.63 -4.41 -9.35
C GLY A 2 -25.35 -4.32 -8.51
N PHE A 3 -25.39 -4.93 -7.33
CA PHE A 3 -24.31 -4.98 -6.33
C PHE A 3 -22.90 -5.25 -6.90
N ILE A 4 -22.79 -6.12 -7.91
CA ILE A 4 -21.51 -6.50 -8.55
C ILE A 4 -20.85 -5.33 -9.31
N ASN A 5 -21.64 -4.38 -9.82
CA ASN A 5 -21.10 -3.23 -10.57
C ASN A 5 -20.67 -2.07 -9.66
N SER A 6 -21.03 -2.13 -8.37
CA SER A 6 -20.59 -1.16 -7.36
C SER A 6 -19.13 -1.40 -7.00
N VAL A 7 -18.36 -0.31 -6.84
CA VAL A 7 -16.97 -0.36 -6.32
C VAL A 7 -16.91 -1.11 -4.98
N LYS A 8 -17.88 -0.85 -4.09
CA LYS A 8 -17.97 -1.53 -2.80
C LYS A 8 -18.21 -3.04 -2.95
N GLY A 9 -19.04 -3.43 -3.92
CA GLY A 9 -19.31 -4.83 -4.23
C GLY A 9 -18.08 -5.56 -4.75
N LYS A 10 -17.32 -4.94 -5.67
CA LYS A 10 -16.06 -5.52 -6.20
C LYS A 10 -15.02 -5.72 -5.10
N ILE A 11 -14.84 -4.73 -4.23
CA ILE A 11 -13.92 -4.83 -3.09
C ILE A 11 -14.36 -5.94 -2.14
N LEU A 12 -15.65 -5.97 -1.77
CA LEU A 12 -16.19 -6.96 -0.86
C LEU A 12 -16.07 -8.39 -1.43
N ILE A 13 -16.38 -8.59 -2.70
CA ILE A 13 -16.20 -9.87 -3.38
C ILE A 13 -14.72 -10.28 -3.34
N GLY A 14 -13.78 -9.37 -3.62
CA GLY A 14 -12.35 -9.67 -3.55
C GLY A 14 -11.91 -10.16 -2.16
N PHE A 15 -12.35 -9.49 -1.08
CA PHE A 15 -12.05 -9.92 0.29
C PHE A 15 -12.72 -11.24 0.66
N ILE A 16 -13.98 -11.43 0.29
CA ILE A 16 -14.70 -12.70 0.52
C ILE A 16 -13.98 -13.84 -0.19
N LEU A 17 -13.57 -13.64 -1.45
CA LEU A 17 -12.86 -14.66 -2.23
C LEU A 17 -11.51 -14.99 -1.59
N ALA A 18 -10.77 -13.97 -1.11
CA ALA A 18 -9.51 -14.17 -0.41
C ALA A 18 -9.68 -14.98 0.90
N ILE A 19 -10.75 -14.71 1.67
CA ILE A 19 -11.07 -15.46 2.88
C ILE A 19 -11.47 -16.90 2.56
N ILE A 20 -12.29 -17.11 1.52
CA ILE A 20 -12.68 -18.45 1.07
C ILE A 20 -11.44 -19.26 0.71
N VAL A 21 -10.54 -18.71 -0.12
CA VAL A 21 -9.27 -19.36 -0.46
C VAL A 21 -8.48 -19.69 0.80
N TYR A 22 -8.33 -18.75 1.74
CA TYR A 22 -7.62 -19.00 3.00
C TYR A 22 -8.22 -20.18 3.79
N VAL A 23 -9.55 -20.21 3.97
CA VAL A 23 -10.23 -21.26 4.74
C VAL A 23 -10.20 -22.61 4.03
N SER A 24 -10.44 -22.64 2.71
CA SER A 24 -10.47 -23.86 1.91
C SER A 24 -9.11 -24.57 1.91
N PHE A 25 -8.01 -23.84 2.00
CA PHE A 25 -6.67 -24.40 2.03
C PHE A 25 -6.06 -24.47 3.43
N ARG A 26 -6.80 -24.19 4.53
CA ARG A 26 -6.24 -24.08 5.90
C ARG A 26 -5.54 -25.35 6.43
N GLY A 27 -5.98 -26.55 6.03
CA GLY A 27 -5.35 -27.82 6.45
C GLY A 27 -4.08 -28.15 5.66
N SER A 28 -3.98 -27.61 4.45
CA SER A 28 -2.79 -27.56 3.60
C SER A 28 -2.02 -26.23 3.75
N ALA A 29 -2.44 -25.33 4.65
CA ALA A 29 -1.91 -23.96 4.74
C ALA A 29 -0.51 -23.91 5.34
N GLU A 30 -0.16 -24.89 6.19
CA GLU A 30 1.23 -25.11 6.59
C GLU A 30 2.10 -25.53 5.40
N ALA A 31 1.53 -26.23 4.41
CA ALA A 31 2.21 -26.63 3.17
C ALA A 31 2.20 -25.56 2.06
N VAL A 32 1.25 -24.60 2.09
CA VAL A 32 1.06 -23.54 1.08
C VAL A 32 1.45 -22.13 1.60
N GLY A 33 1.97 -22.03 2.83
CA GLY A 33 2.48 -20.77 3.39
C GLY A 33 1.40 -19.75 3.79
N LEU A 34 0.14 -20.18 3.96
CA LEU A 34 -0.96 -19.36 4.48
C LEU A 34 -0.94 -19.32 6.03
N THR A 35 0.24 -19.17 6.62
CA THR A 35 0.44 -19.00 8.07
C THR A 35 0.26 -17.53 8.46
N HIS A 36 0.24 -17.22 9.77
CA HIS A 36 0.24 -15.83 10.27
C HIS A 36 1.34 -14.96 9.62
N TYR A 37 2.51 -15.56 9.36
CA TYR A 37 3.59 -14.92 8.63
C TYR A 37 3.19 -14.59 7.19
N GLY A 38 2.68 -15.57 6.44
CA GLY A 38 2.25 -15.38 5.05
C GLY A 38 1.13 -14.35 4.88
N THR A 39 0.15 -14.34 5.79
CA THR A 39 -0.89 -13.29 5.82
C THR A 39 -0.30 -11.90 6.06
N THR A 40 0.68 -11.79 6.95
CA THR A 40 1.34 -10.50 7.25
C THR A 40 2.16 -10.01 6.06
N VAL A 41 2.88 -10.92 5.36
CA VAL A 41 3.57 -10.61 4.10
C VAL A 41 2.58 -10.13 3.04
N TRP A 42 1.46 -10.84 2.87
CA TRP A 42 0.44 -10.46 1.88
C TRP A 42 -0.14 -9.06 2.17
N LEU A 43 -0.49 -8.76 3.43
CA LEU A 43 -0.97 -7.45 3.83
C LEU A 43 0.09 -6.35 3.66
N HIS A 44 1.36 -6.65 3.97
CA HIS A 44 2.47 -5.72 3.76
C HIS A 44 2.63 -5.36 2.28
N VAL A 45 2.63 -6.38 1.41
CA VAL A 45 2.73 -6.19 -0.04
C VAL A 45 1.52 -5.44 -0.59
N LEU A 46 0.30 -5.78 -0.15
CA LEU A 46 -0.92 -5.08 -0.57
C LEU A 46 -0.87 -3.59 -0.20
N ALA A 47 -0.48 -3.27 1.03
CA ALA A 47 -0.31 -1.89 1.48
C ALA A 47 0.77 -1.16 0.66
N GLY A 48 1.88 -1.84 0.37
CA GLY A 48 2.97 -1.30 -0.47
C GLY A 48 2.51 -1.00 -1.89
N ILE A 49 1.69 -1.87 -2.50
CA ILE A 49 1.11 -1.65 -3.83
C ILE A 49 0.21 -0.42 -3.81
N VAL A 50 -0.66 -0.27 -2.81
CA VAL A 50 -1.52 0.93 -2.69
C VAL A 50 -0.68 2.18 -2.50
N TRP A 51 0.35 2.10 -1.66
CA TRP A 51 1.23 3.22 -1.36
C TRP A 51 1.98 3.72 -2.62
N ILE A 52 2.73 2.83 -3.28
CA ILE A 52 3.50 3.17 -4.48
C ILE A 52 2.58 3.48 -5.66
N GLY A 53 1.45 2.79 -5.80
CA GLY A 53 0.45 3.09 -6.82
C GLY A 53 -0.10 4.52 -6.72
N LEU A 54 -0.41 4.99 -5.50
CA LEU A 54 -0.83 6.37 -5.27
C LEU A 54 0.32 7.36 -5.48
N LEU A 55 1.55 7.00 -5.11
CA LEU A 55 2.73 7.81 -5.41
C LEU A 55 2.86 8.08 -6.91
N TYR A 56 2.71 7.03 -7.73
CA TYR A 56 2.77 7.16 -9.19
C TYR A 56 1.60 7.96 -9.74
N TYR A 57 0.39 7.76 -9.21
CA TYR A 57 -0.75 8.59 -9.56
C TYR A 57 -0.48 10.08 -9.31
N PHE A 58 0.06 10.43 -8.14
CA PHE A 58 0.37 11.84 -7.85
C PHE A 58 1.42 12.42 -8.78
N ASN A 59 2.55 11.72 -8.94
CA ASN A 59 3.71 12.24 -9.65
C ASN A 59 3.51 12.30 -11.16
N PHE A 60 2.93 11.24 -11.74
CA PHE A 60 2.85 11.12 -13.20
C PHE A 60 1.50 11.57 -13.78
N VAL A 61 0.45 11.62 -12.96
CA VAL A 61 -0.91 11.92 -13.45
C VAL A 61 -1.45 13.20 -12.83
N GLN A 62 -1.59 13.26 -11.50
CA GLN A 62 -2.28 14.37 -10.84
C GLN A 62 -1.52 15.68 -10.97
N VAL A 63 -0.23 15.71 -10.63
CA VAL A 63 0.58 16.94 -10.65
C VAL A 63 0.69 17.52 -12.07
N PRO A 64 1.06 16.76 -13.11
CA PRO A 64 1.07 17.27 -14.49
C PRO A 64 -0.32 17.70 -14.96
N GLY A 65 -1.37 16.91 -14.65
CA GLY A 65 -2.74 17.22 -15.03
C GLY A 65 -3.29 18.50 -14.39
N MET A 66 -2.96 18.75 -13.11
CA MET A 66 -3.29 20.02 -12.46
C MET A 66 -2.54 21.19 -13.07
N GLY A 67 -1.28 21.00 -13.48
CA GLY A 67 -0.50 22.02 -14.19
C GLY A 67 -1.12 22.41 -15.53
N GLN A 68 -1.57 21.41 -16.32
CA GLN A 68 -2.30 21.66 -17.56
C GLN A 68 -3.62 22.38 -17.32
N ALA A 69 -4.40 21.93 -16.33
CA ALA A 69 -5.68 22.56 -15.99
C ALA A 69 -5.52 23.99 -15.46
N LEU A 70 -4.35 24.35 -14.89
CA LEU A 70 -4.06 25.72 -14.48
C LEU A 70 -3.70 26.63 -15.65
N ALA A 71 -3.06 26.07 -16.69
CA ALA A 71 -2.70 26.80 -17.91
C ALA A 71 -3.88 27.00 -18.88
N ASP A 72 -4.95 26.21 -18.73
CA ASP A 72 -6.17 26.30 -19.51
C ASP A 72 -7.17 27.30 -18.88
N THR A 73 -7.15 28.54 -19.38
CA THR A 73 -8.01 29.64 -18.89
C THR A 73 -9.49 29.45 -19.16
N ASP A 74 -9.87 28.68 -20.19
CA ASP A 74 -11.26 28.41 -20.54
C ASP A 74 -11.74 27.04 -20.00
N GLY A 75 -10.84 26.28 -19.39
CA GLY A 75 -11.08 24.96 -18.85
C GLY A 75 -11.72 24.95 -17.45
N PRO A 76 -12.09 23.75 -16.94
CA PRO A 76 -12.73 23.60 -15.63
C PRO A 76 -11.81 23.90 -14.43
N GLY A 77 -10.51 24.14 -14.68
CA GLY A 77 -9.49 24.39 -13.67
C GLY A 77 -9.18 23.18 -12.76
N PRO A 78 -8.12 23.26 -11.93
CA PRO A 78 -7.71 22.16 -11.05
C PRO A 78 -8.56 22.02 -9.78
N ALA A 79 -9.53 22.93 -9.56
CA ALA A 79 -10.26 23.06 -8.29
C ALA A 79 -11.04 21.79 -7.91
N ALA A 80 -11.63 21.10 -8.89
CA ALA A 80 -12.37 19.86 -8.64
C ALA A 80 -11.46 18.72 -8.15
N ILE A 81 -10.25 18.62 -8.72
CA ILE A 81 -9.24 17.62 -8.34
C ILE A 81 -8.77 17.92 -6.91
N GLY A 82 -8.40 19.16 -6.63
CA GLY A 82 -7.93 19.59 -5.30
C GLY A 82 -8.98 19.47 -4.20
N LYS A 83 -10.27 19.68 -4.51
CA LYS A 83 -11.36 19.61 -3.52
C LYS A 83 -11.85 18.20 -3.25
N TYR A 84 -12.05 17.39 -4.30
CA TYR A 84 -12.76 16.12 -4.16
C TYR A 84 -11.85 14.89 -4.24
N ILE A 85 -10.71 14.95 -4.92
CA ILE A 85 -9.87 13.77 -5.20
C ILE A 85 -8.63 13.78 -4.31
N ALA A 86 -7.85 14.85 -4.35
CA ALA A 86 -6.56 14.94 -3.68
C ALA A 86 -6.62 14.63 -2.17
N PRO A 87 -7.59 15.13 -1.37
CA PRO A 87 -7.61 14.86 0.07
C PRO A 87 -7.84 13.38 0.39
N ARG A 88 -8.71 12.71 -0.38
CA ARG A 88 -8.98 11.28 -0.20
C ARG A 88 -7.78 10.44 -0.61
N ALA A 89 -7.21 10.73 -1.78
CA ALA A 89 -6.02 10.03 -2.26
C ALA A 89 -4.86 10.19 -1.26
N LEU A 90 -4.66 11.39 -0.71
CA LEU A 90 -3.61 11.65 0.29
C LEU A 90 -3.85 10.88 1.59
N LEU A 91 -5.08 10.80 2.08
CA LEU A 91 -5.39 9.99 3.27
C LEU A 91 -5.03 8.51 3.04
N TRP A 92 -5.44 7.93 1.91
CA TRP A 92 -5.11 6.55 1.57
C TRP A 92 -3.61 6.34 1.41
N PHE A 93 -2.90 7.29 0.80
CA PHE A 93 -1.46 7.26 0.63
C PHE A 93 -0.72 7.26 1.98
N ARG A 94 -1.10 8.15 2.90
CA ARG A 94 -0.56 8.22 4.26
C ARG A 94 -0.80 6.93 5.06
N MET A 95 -2.04 6.44 5.04
CA MET A 95 -2.40 5.22 5.78
C MET A 95 -1.76 3.97 5.16
N ALA A 96 -1.61 3.90 3.84
CA ALA A 96 -0.90 2.81 3.16
C ALA A 96 0.61 2.83 3.49
N ALA A 97 1.23 4.01 3.54
CA ALA A 97 2.62 4.17 3.98
C ALA A 97 2.84 3.68 5.41
N ALA A 98 2.01 4.15 6.35
CA ALA A 98 2.05 3.71 7.75
C ALA A 98 1.82 2.20 7.87
N THR A 99 0.82 1.66 7.16
CA THR A 99 0.50 0.22 7.20
C THR A 99 1.64 -0.63 6.65
N THR A 100 2.25 -0.21 5.55
CA THR A 100 3.39 -0.92 4.95
C THR A 100 4.57 -0.95 5.93
N LEU A 101 4.93 0.20 6.50
CA LEU A 101 6.02 0.28 7.46
C LEU A 101 5.74 -0.58 8.71
N LEU A 102 4.57 -0.44 9.32
CA LEU A 102 4.19 -1.19 10.51
C LEU A 102 4.24 -2.70 10.28
N LEU A 103 3.67 -3.20 9.18
CA LEU A 103 3.70 -4.62 8.88
C LEU A 103 5.12 -5.11 8.54
N GLY A 104 5.95 -4.27 7.91
CA GLY A 104 7.35 -4.58 7.66
C GLY A 104 8.15 -4.74 8.96
N LEU A 105 7.91 -3.86 9.93
CA LEU A 105 8.51 -3.94 11.25
C LEU A 105 8.02 -5.16 12.03
N VAL A 106 6.73 -5.51 11.94
CA VAL A 106 6.19 -6.75 12.52
C VAL A 106 6.90 -7.97 11.93
N LEU A 107 7.06 -8.04 10.61
CA LEU A 107 7.76 -9.14 9.93
C LEU A 107 9.21 -9.26 10.42
N LEU A 108 9.95 -8.17 10.47
CA LEU A 108 11.32 -8.16 11.02
C LEU A 108 11.36 -8.51 12.51
N GLY A 109 10.32 -8.14 13.26
CA GLY A 109 10.15 -8.50 14.66
C GLY A 109 9.99 -9.99 14.87
N THR A 110 9.23 -10.68 13.99
CA THR A 110 9.03 -12.14 14.07
C THR A 110 10.32 -12.93 13.88
N THR A 111 11.31 -12.37 13.17
CA THR A 111 12.62 -13.01 12.95
C THR A 111 13.71 -12.47 13.87
N GLY A 112 13.40 -11.51 14.75
CA GLY A 112 14.39 -10.83 15.61
C GLY A 112 15.40 -9.96 14.84
N SER A 113 15.09 -9.62 13.59
CA SER A 113 16.04 -9.02 12.65
C SER A 113 15.94 -7.50 12.53
N ILE A 114 15.11 -6.83 13.35
CA ILE A 114 14.92 -5.37 13.28
C ILE A 114 16.26 -4.64 13.37
N GLY A 115 17.06 -4.94 14.41
CA GLY A 115 18.37 -4.30 14.60
C GLY A 115 19.32 -4.59 13.43
N SER A 116 19.39 -5.85 13.00
CA SER A 116 20.23 -6.28 11.87
C SER A 116 19.86 -5.59 10.55
N ALA A 117 18.57 -5.39 10.29
CA ALA A 117 18.09 -4.68 9.10
C ALA A 117 18.47 -3.20 9.14
N TYR A 118 18.25 -2.51 10.25
CA TYR A 118 18.63 -1.09 10.39
C TYR A 118 20.14 -0.86 10.39
N MET A 119 20.92 -1.81 10.93
CA MET A 119 22.39 -1.75 10.93
C MET A 119 23.02 -2.25 9.63
N LEU A 120 22.23 -2.66 8.64
CA LEU A 120 22.71 -3.24 7.37
C LEU A 120 23.72 -4.39 7.59
N ALA A 121 23.45 -5.24 8.59
CA ALA A 121 24.32 -6.35 8.94
C ALA A 121 24.53 -7.30 7.74
N PRO A 122 25.64 -8.07 7.72
CA PRO A 122 25.86 -9.08 6.67
C PRO A 122 24.67 -10.04 6.54
N GLY A 123 24.12 -10.17 5.33
CA GLY A 123 22.92 -10.97 5.04
C GLY A 123 21.59 -10.20 5.12
N TYR A 124 21.60 -8.97 5.62
CA TYR A 124 20.42 -8.12 5.80
C TYR A 124 20.45 -6.84 4.96
N GLN A 125 21.45 -6.64 4.10
CA GLN A 125 21.61 -5.37 3.39
C GLN A 125 20.42 -5.04 2.48
N VAL A 126 19.91 -6.02 1.73
CA VAL A 126 18.78 -5.78 0.80
C VAL A 126 17.50 -5.42 1.56
N ILE A 127 17.13 -6.21 2.57
CA ILE A 127 15.94 -5.91 3.37
C ILE A 127 16.14 -4.64 4.19
N GLY A 128 17.36 -4.38 4.68
CA GLY A 128 17.71 -3.18 5.42
C GLY A 128 17.63 -1.90 4.59
N LEU A 129 18.03 -1.94 3.32
CA LEU A 129 17.77 -0.84 2.38
C LEU A 129 16.27 -0.60 2.22
N GLY A 130 15.49 -1.67 2.04
CA GLY A 130 14.03 -1.59 2.01
C GLY A 130 13.42 -0.98 3.28
N THR A 131 13.92 -1.38 4.44
CA THR A 131 13.51 -0.85 5.75
C THR A 131 13.84 0.64 5.85
N TRP A 132 15.05 1.07 5.50
CA TRP A 132 15.42 2.49 5.53
C TRP A 132 14.59 3.33 4.56
N MET A 133 14.45 2.87 3.32
CA MET A 133 13.62 3.55 2.32
C MET A 133 12.18 3.67 2.80
N GLY A 134 11.59 2.57 3.28
CA GLY A 134 10.24 2.56 3.82
C GLY A 134 10.07 3.51 5.02
N THR A 135 11.04 3.54 5.93
CA THR A 135 11.01 4.42 7.11
C THR A 135 11.11 5.89 6.70
N ILE A 136 12.11 6.26 5.89
CA ILE A 136 12.30 7.65 5.42
C ILE A 136 11.09 8.13 4.64
N MET A 137 10.59 7.31 3.72
CA MET A 137 9.44 7.67 2.90
C MET A 137 8.15 7.75 3.72
N ALA A 138 7.94 6.90 4.72
CA ALA A 138 6.79 7.04 5.61
C ALA A 138 6.86 8.37 6.38
N PHE A 139 8.02 8.72 6.93
CA PHE A 139 8.20 10.01 7.63
C PHE A 139 8.05 11.23 6.71
N ASN A 140 8.41 11.12 5.42
CA ASN A 140 8.23 12.23 4.47
C ASN A 140 6.75 12.56 4.20
N VAL A 141 5.86 11.58 4.41
CA VAL A 141 4.44 11.65 4.06
C VAL A 141 3.56 12.02 5.27
N TRP A 142 4.12 11.93 6.48
CA TRP A 142 3.42 12.21 7.74
C TRP A 142 3.86 13.52 8.35
#